data_AF-V4TGK1-F1
#
_entry.id   AF-V4TGK1-F1
#
_cell.length_a   1.000
_cell.length_b   1.000
_cell.length_c   1.000
_cell.angle_alpha   90.00
_cell.angle_beta   90.00
_cell.angle_gamma   90.00
#
_symmetry.space_group_name_H-M   'P 1'
#
loop_
_entity.id
_entity.type
_entity.pdbx_description
1 polymer ?
#
loop_
_entity_poly.entity_id
_entity_poly.type
_entity_poly.pdbx_seq_one_letter_code
_entity_poly.pdbx_strand_id
1 'polypeptide(L)'
;MCVYELIWGMQVLDDLDAVLDVGGVYDPSNDRYDHHQKGFEEVFGHGFSTKLSSAGLVYKHFGKELVAKELNVDEGHPDVHRLFLAVYKNFMEAIDAIDNGINQYDTDKPPRYVNNTNLSSRVGKLNLDWTEPDQSAERENEAFQQGMDLAGKEFLDTVRFYVRSWLPARSIVMECIGERYDYDPSGEIMVLKRFCPWKLHLFELEEEMKIEPLIKYVLYEDDRGKQWRVQAVAVSPDRFESRKPLPAQWQGLRDDELSKEAGIPGCVFVHMSGFIGGNKSYGGALAMARAALKL
;
A
#
# COMPACT_ATOMS: atom_id res chain seq x y z
N MET A 1 0.96 -23.17 1.23
CA MET A 1 0.67 -24.13 2.31
C MET A 1 0.52 -25.50 1.69
N CYS A 2 1.36 -26.45 2.08
CA CYS A 2 1.11 -27.85 1.78
C CYS A 2 -0.03 -28.31 2.69
N VAL A 3 -1.03 -28.95 2.10
CA VAL A 3 -2.11 -29.61 2.83
C VAL A 3 -1.48 -30.84 3.48
N TYR A 4 -0.97 -30.70 4.70
CA TYR A 4 -0.74 -31.83 5.58
C TYR A 4 -1.90 -31.92 6.54
N GLU A 5 -2.53 -33.09 6.50
CA GLU A 5 -3.70 -33.46 7.26
C GLU A 5 -3.56 -33.12 8.75
N LEU A 6 -4.64 -32.55 9.27
CA LEU A 6 -5.01 -32.53 10.68
C LEU A 6 -4.84 -33.92 11.32
N ILE A 7 -3.67 -34.20 11.90
CA ILE A 7 -3.45 -35.35 12.80
C ILE A 7 -2.72 -34.90 14.06
N TRP A 8 -3.07 -33.73 14.60
CA TRP A 8 -2.92 -33.50 16.03
C TRP A 8 -4.24 -33.92 16.67
N GLY A 9 -4.22 -34.87 17.59
CA GLY A 9 -5.42 -35.18 18.39
C GLY A 9 -5.88 -33.89 19.06
N MET A 10 -7.16 -33.52 18.93
CA MET A 10 -7.73 -32.27 19.47
C MET A 10 -7.28 -31.97 20.92
N GLN A 11 -7.03 -33.03 21.72
CA GLN A 11 -6.51 -32.94 23.08
C GLN A 11 -5.18 -32.19 23.24
N VAL A 12 -4.27 -32.20 22.25
CA VAL A 12 -2.98 -31.48 22.35
C VAL A 12 -3.17 -29.97 22.20
N LEU A 13 -4.18 -29.54 21.42
CA LEU A 13 -4.44 -28.12 21.17
C LEU A 13 -5.09 -27.44 22.37
N ASP A 14 -5.80 -28.19 23.22
CA ASP A 14 -6.46 -27.68 24.41
C ASP A 14 -5.47 -27.15 25.45
N ASP A 15 -4.27 -27.74 25.51
CA ASP A 15 -3.22 -27.38 26.47
C ASP A 15 -2.33 -26.20 25.99
N LEU A 16 -2.50 -25.72 24.75
CA LEU A 16 -1.70 -24.62 24.19
C LEU A 16 -2.27 -23.24 24.58
N ASP A 17 -1.38 -22.28 24.85
CA ASP A 17 -1.75 -20.90 25.18
C ASP A 17 -2.53 -20.23 24.04
N ALA A 18 -2.06 -20.40 22.80
CA ALA A 18 -2.69 -19.89 21.59
C ALA A 18 -2.66 -20.93 20.48
N VAL A 19 -3.70 -20.95 19.64
CA VAL A 19 -3.81 -21.86 18.49
C VAL A 19 -4.22 -21.05 17.27
N LEU A 20 -3.40 -21.11 16.23
CA LEU A 20 -3.55 -20.35 15.00
C LEU A 20 -3.73 -21.32 13.84
N ASP A 21 -4.66 -21.02 12.93
CA ASP A 21 -4.84 -21.70 11.63
C ASP A 21 -5.27 -23.17 11.68
N VAL A 22 -5.37 -23.75 12.88
CA VAL A 22 -5.79 -25.13 13.12
C VAL A 22 -6.76 -25.21 14.31
N GLY A 23 -7.49 -26.32 14.40
CA GLY A 23 -8.41 -26.62 15.51
C GLY A 23 -9.88 -26.36 15.20
N GLY A 24 -10.20 -25.67 14.10
CA GLY A 24 -11.56 -25.43 13.61
C GLY A 24 -12.37 -24.46 14.47
N VAL A 25 -11.71 -23.62 15.27
CA VAL A 25 -12.34 -22.73 16.24
C VAL A 25 -11.80 -21.30 16.12
N TYR A 26 -12.71 -20.35 16.06
CA TYR A 26 -12.44 -18.93 16.29
C TYR A 26 -13.05 -18.50 17.62
N ASP A 27 -12.19 -18.30 18.62
CA ASP A 27 -12.55 -17.84 19.95
C ASP A 27 -11.42 -16.94 20.49
N PRO A 28 -11.54 -15.61 20.31
CA PRO A 28 -10.57 -14.64 20.81
C PRO A 28 -10.40 -14.64 22.33
N SER A 29 -11.38 -15.15 23.09
CA SER A 29 -11.28 -15.18 24.55
C SER A 29 -10.35 -16.27 25.07
N ASN A 30 -10.03 -17.24 24.22
CA ASN A 30 -9.11 -18.35 24.49
C ASN A 30 -7.98 -18.40 23.45
N ASP A 31 -7.68 -17.28 22.76
CA ASP A 31 -6.64 -17.18 21.74
C ASP A 31 -6.67 -18.29 20.68
N ARG A 32 -7.88 -18.61 20.20
CA ARG A 32 -8.11 -19.54 19.09
C ARG A 32 -8.48 -18.74 17.85
N TYR A 33 -7.66 -18.82 16.81
CA TYR A 33 -7.79 -18.01 15.60
C TYR A 33 -7.72 -18.87 14.34
N ASP A 34 -8.67 -19.80 14.16
CA ASP A 34 -8.84 -20.57 12.92
C ASP A 34 -9.99 -20.01 12.05
N HIS A 35 -9.88 -20.17 10.75
CA HIS A 35 -10.83 -19.72 9.72
C HIS A 35 -11.36 -20.87 8.83
N HIS A 36 -10.84 -22.09 8.98
CA HIS A 36 -11.17 -23.26 8.15
C HIS A 36 -12.54 -23.88 8.41
N GLN A 37 -13.22 -23.48 9.50
CA GLN A 37 -14.51 -24.01 9.89
C GLN A 37 -15.62 -23.66 8.88
N LYS A 38 -16.51 -24.63 8.67
CA LYS A 38 -17.64 -24.48 7.74
C LYS A 38 -18.52 -23.29 8.14
N GLY A 39 -18.77 -22.39 7.19
CA GLY A 39 -19.60 -21.21 7.40
C GLY A 39 -18.88 -20.06 8.12
N PHE A 40 -17.54 -20.09 8.20
CA PHE A 40 -16.78 -18.93 8.66
C PHE A 40 -16.88 -17.79 7.64
N GLU A 41 -17.39 -16.64 8.08
CA GLU A 41 -17.65 -15.45 7.25
C GLU A 41 -17.14 -14.17 7.94
N GLU A 42 -16.25 -14.29 8.93
CA GLU A 42 -15.73 -13.12 9.64
C GLU A 42 -14.88 -12.25 8.72
N VAL A 43 -15.16 -10.96 8.78
CA VAL A 43 -14.44 -9.91 8.07
C VAL A 43 -13.83 -8.92 9.06
N PHE A 44 -12.90 -8.09 8.60
CA PHE A 44 -12.29 -7.04 9.45
C PHE A 44 -13.30 -6.01 9.95
N GLY A 45 -14.40 -5.80 9.21
CA GLY A 45 -15.35 -4.72 9.44
C GLY A 45 -14.91 -3.45 8.72
N HIS A 46 -15.35 -2.28 9.17
CA HIS A 46 -14.90 -0.97 8.65
C HIS A 46 -15.04 -0.74 7.13
N GLY A 47 -15.97 -1.46 6.48
CA GLY A 47 -16.20 -1.40 5.04
C GLY A 47 -15.43 -2.43 4.21
N PHE A 48 -14.56 -3.24 4.84
CA PHE A 48 -13.89 -4.37 4.19
C PHE A 48 -14.80 -5.60 4.16
N SER A 49 -14.80 -6.29 3.03
CA SER A 49 -15.58 -7.50 2.79
C SER A 49 -14.73 -8.77 2.64
N THR A 50 -13.40 -8.63 2.69
CA THR A 50 -12.46 -9.74 2.59
C THR A 50 -12.57 -10.62 3.84
N LYS A 51 -12.83 -11.92 3.64
CA LYS A 51 -12.84 -12.93 4.70
C LYS A 51 -11.45 -13.01 5.32
N LEU A 52 -11.39 -13.06 6.65
CA LEU A 52 -10.12 -13.10 7.38
C LEU A 52 -9.47 -14.48 7.32
N SER A 53 -8.14 -14.49 7.21
CA SER A 53 -7.29 -15.62 7.59
C SER A 53 -6.92 -15.54 9.08
N SER A 54 -6.21 -16.53 9.60
CA SER A 54 -5.65 -16.47 10.95
C SER A 54 -4.77 -15.24 11.19
N ALA A 55 -3.99 -14.80 10.21
CA ALA A 55 -3.19 -13.58 10.31
C ALA A 55 -4.07 -12.33 10.47
N GLY A 56 -5.15 -12.23 9.69
CA GLY A 56 -6.13 -11.15 9.79
C GLY A 56 -6.91 -11.17 11.10
N LEU A 57 -7.25 -12.35 11.63
CA LEU A 57 -7.91 -12.50 12.93
C LEU A 57 -7.02 -12.01 14.08
N VAL A 58 -5.75 -12.43 14.11
CA VAL A 58 -4.77 -11.92 15.08
C VAL A 58 -4.64 -10.40 14.96
N TYR A 59 -4.51 -9.89 13.73
CA TYR A 59 -4.43 -8.44 13.53
C TYR A 59 -5.70 -7.70 13.98
N LYS A 60 -6.90 -8.26 13.76
CA LYS A 60 -8.18 -7.66 14.19
C LYS A 60 -8.23 -7.42 15.70
N HIS A 61 -7.66 -8.31 16.51
CA HIS A 61 -7.67 -8.21 17.97
C HIS A 61 -6.48 -7.44 18.55
N PHE A 62 -5.27 -7.64 18.00
CA PHE A 62 -4.04 -7.10 18.59
C PHE A 62 -3.42 -5.95 17.79
N GLY A 63 -3.92 -5.66 16.59
CA GLY A 63 -3.33 -4.67 15.69
C GLY A 63 -3.35 -3.24 16.24
N LYS A 64 -4.40 -2.87 16.99
CA LYS A 64 -4.47 -1.54 17.63
C LYS A 64 -3.43 -1.38 18.73
N GLU A 65 -3.31 -2.38 19.62
CA GLU A 65 -2.28 -2.41 20.66
C GLU A 65 -0.88 -2.26 20.06
N LEU A 66 -0.58 -3.00 18.99
CA LEU A 66 0.71 -2.95 18.32
C LEU A 66 0.99 -1.57 17.71
N VAL A 67 0.01 -1.00 17.02
CA VAL A 67 0.12 0.35 16.43
C VAL A 67 0.30 1.41 17.52
N ALA A 68 -0.44 1.30 18.62
CA ALA A 68 -0.35 2.21 19.77
C ALA A 68 1.05 2.18 20.41
N LYS A 69 1.62 0.98 20.58
CA LYS A 69 3.00 0.79 21.05
C LYS A 69 4.03 1.43 20.11
N GLU A 70 3.91 1.25 18.80
CA GLU A 70 4.83 1.86 17.83
C GLU A 70 4.68 3.38 17.73
N LEU A 71 3.48 3.93 17.99
CA LEU A 71 3.24 5.37 18.12
C LEU A 71 3.65 5.96 19.48
N ASN A 72 3.78 5.13 20.51
CA ASN A 72 3.93 5.53 21.91
C ASN A 72 2.78 6.42 22.40
N VAL A 73 1.54 5.98 22.17
CA VAL A 73 0.29 6.61 22.61
C VAL A 73 -0.70 5.55 23.12
N ASP A 74 -1.81 5.96 23.73
CA ASP A 74 -2.90 5.05 24.12
C ASP A 74 -3.66 4.51 22.90
N GLU A 75 -4.21 3.29 23.01
CA GLU A 75 -4.99 2.65 21.93
C GLU A 75 -6.20 3.45 21.46
N GLY A 76 -6.75 4.30 22.33
CA GLY A 76 -7.88 5.18 22.01
C GLY A 76 -7.51 6.40 21.16
N HIS A 77 -6.21 6.64 20.89
CA HIS A 77 -5.78 7.79 20.11
C HIS A 77 -6.31 7.71 18.66
N PRO A 78 -6.85 8.80 18.07
CA PRO A 78 -7.46 8.76 16.73
C PRO A 78 -6.50 8.28 15.63
N ASP A 79 -5.20 8.58 15.76
CA ASP A 79 -4.20 8.10 14.80
C ASP A 79 -3.94 6.60 14.88
N VAL A 80 -4.15 5.96 16.04
CA VAL A 80 -4.08 4.50 16.15
C VAL A 80 -5.15 3.88 15.28
N HIS A 81 -6.38 4.38 15.35
CA HIS A 81 -7.46 3.87 14.50
C HIS A 81 -7.18 4.08 13.02
N ARG A 82 -6.68 5.27 12.63
CA ARG A 82 -6.33 5.58 11.24
C ARG A 82 -5.24 4.65 10.70
N LEU A 83 -4.17 4.44 11.47
CA LEU A 83 -3.08 3.55 11.10
C LEU A 83 -3.51 2.08 11.07
N PHE A 84 -4.37 1.67 12.00
CA PHE A 84 -4.94 0.32 12.04
C PHE A 84 -5.69 -0.02 10.73
N LEU A 85 -6.52 0.90 10.25
CA LEU A 85 -7.20 0.74 8.96
C LEU A 85 -6.22 0.81 7.77
N ALA A 86 -5.24 1.71 7.81
CA ALA A 86 -4.27 1.89 6.73
C ALA A 86 -3.36 0.66 6.57
N VAL A 87 -2.87 0.08 7.67
CA VAL A 87 -2.06 -1.13 7.66
C VAL A 87 -2.90 -2.33 7.23
N TYR A 88 -4.16 -2.44 7.66
CA TYR A 88 -5.02 -3.50 7.15
C TYR A 88 -5.18 -3.44 5.63
N LYS A 89 -5.67 -2.30 5.13
CA LYS A 89 -5.94 -2.06 3.70
C LYS A 89 -4.74 -2.32 2.80
N ASN A 90 -3.55 -1.91 3.23
CA ASN A 90 -2.37 -1.88 2.37
C ASN A 90 -1.38 -3.03 2.62
N PHE A 91 -1.67 -3.91 3.58
CA PHE A 91 -0.79 -5.03 3.91
C PHE A 91 -1.56 -6.30 4.28
N MET A 92 -2.39 -6.26 5.32
CA MET A 92 -3.04 -7.47 5.84
C MET A 92 -4.11 -8.03 4.90
N GLU A 93 -4.92 -7.18 4.27
CA GLU A 93 -6.04 -7.62 3.43
C GLU A 93 -5.59 -8.51 2.26
N ALA A 94 -4.42 -8.23 1.69
CA ALA A 94 -3.86 -9.08 0.63
C ALA A 94 -3.45 -10.47 1.14
N ILE A 95 -2.99 -10.57 2.39
CA ILE A 95 -2.64 -11.84 3.03
C ILE A 95 -3.93 -12.65 3.24
N ASP A 96 -4.95 -12.02 3.82
CA ASP A 96 -6.27 -12.62 4.04
C ASP A 96 -6.92 -13.11 2.73
N ALA A 97 -6.88 -12.29 1.68
CA ALA A 97 -7.43 -12.64 0.38
C ALA A 97 -6.72 -13.83 -0.26
N ILE A 98 -5.38 -13.83 -0.29
CA ILE A 98 -4.60 -14.92 -0.89
C ILE A 98 -4.87 -16.24 -0.16
N ASP A 99 -4.90 -16.19 1.16
CA ASP A 99 -5.08 -17.35 2.02
C ASP A 99 -6.49 -17.98 1.88
N ASN A 100 -7.52 -17.14 1.77
CA ASN A 100 -8.89 -17.58 1.50
C ASN A 100 -9.16 -17.88 0.01
N GLY A 101 -8.16 -17.84 -0.87
CA GLY A 101 -8.31 -18.12 -2.30
C GLY A 101 -9.16 -17.08 -3.05
N ILE A 102 -9.22 -15.85 -2.56
CA ILE A 102 -9.99 -14.75 -3.14
C ILE A 102 -9.19 -14.12 -4.29
N ASN A 103 -9.80 -14.04 -5.47
CA ASN A 103 -9.19 -13.38 -6.61
C ASN A 103 -9.19 -11.85 -6.42
N GLN A 104 -8.16 -11.18 -6.91
CA GLN A 104 -8.08 -9.70 -6.86
C GLN A 104 -9.19 -9.02 -7.69
N TYR A 105 -9.72 -9.71 -8.70
CA TYR A 105 -10.79 -9.22 -9.56
C TYR A 105 -11.79 -10.35 -9.85
N ASP A 106 -13.08 -10.02 -9.85
CA ASP A 106 -14.16 -10.90 -10.30
C ASP A 106 -14.14 -11.02 -11.83
N THR A 107 -13.28 -11.88 -12.37
CA THR A 107 -13.15 -12.08 -13.80
C THR A 107 -12.71 -13.49 -14.18
N ASP A 108 -13.29 -14.01 -15.26
CA ASP A 108 -12.90 -15.30 -15.86
C ASP A 108 -11.65 -15.19 -16.75
N LYS A 109 -11.11 -13.97 -16.94
CA LYS A 109 -9.93 -13.76 -17.77
C LYS A 109 -8.66 -14.16 -17.01
N PRO A 110 -7.70 -14.85 -17.65
CA PRO A 110 -6.43 -15.13 -17.01
C PRO A 110 -5.67 -13.82 -16.74
N PRO A 111 -4.84 -13.76 -15.67
CA PRO A 111 -4.03 -12.60 -15.40
C PRO A 111 -3.03 -12.39 -16.53
N ARG A 112 -2.74 -11.13 -16.87
CA ARG A 112 -1.77 -10.79 -17.93
C ARG A 112 -0.35 -11.25 -17.61
N TYR A 113 -0.05 -11.42 -16.32
CA TYR A 113 1.21 -11.93 -15.80
C TYR A 113 0.98 -12.55 -14.42
N VAL A 114 1.83 -13.51 -14.03
CA VAL A 114 1.79 -14.13 -12.69
C VAL A 114 2.73 -13.38 -11.75
N ASN A 115 2.26 -13.02 -10.56
CA ASN A 115 3.06 -12.33 -9.56
C ASN A 115 3.33 -13.21 -8.33
N ASN A 116 4.54 -13.76 -8.25
CA ASN A 116 5.01 -14.60 -7.13
C ASN A 116 6.02 -13.87 -6.22
N THR A 117 5.91 -12.53 -6.11
CA THR A 117 6.77 -11.71 -5.23
C THR A 117 6.07 -11.29 -3.94
N ASN A 118 4.78 -11.60 -3.76
CA ASN A 118 4.02 -11.32 -2.54
C ASN A 118 4.59 -12.05 -1.30
N LEU A 119 4.19 -11.61 -0.10
CA LEU A 119 4.69 -12.17 1.16
C LEU A 119 4.41 -13.68 1.28
N SER A 120 3.18 -14.12 0.99
CA SER A 120 2.80 -15.54 1.05
C SER A 120 3.68 -16.42 0.16
N SER A 121 4.02 -15.94 -1.05
CA SER A 121 4.94 -16.62 -1.96
C SER A 121 6.40 -16.63 -1.46
N ARG A 122 6.84 -15.58 -0.77
CA ARG A 122 8.20 -15.52 -0.20
C ARG A 122 8.34 -16.39 1.04
N VAL A 123 7.34 -16.40 1.93
CA VAL A 123 7.27 -17.34 3.05
C VAL A 123 7.20 -18.77 2.53
N GLY A 124 6.37 -19.04 1.53
CA GLY A 124 6.25 -20.38 0.94
C GLY A 124 7.54 -20.93 0.31
N LYS A 125 8.47 -20.07 -0.12
CA LYS A 125 9.80 -20.47 -0.62
C LYS A 125 10.75 -20.93 0.48
N LEU A 126 10.42 -20.70 1.74
CA LEU A 126 11.22 -21.15 2.89
C LEU A 126 10.83 -22.56 3.35
N ASN A 127 9.70 -23.10 2.87
CA ASN A 127 9.34 -24.49 3.12
C ASN A 127 10.41 -25.43 2.57
N LEU A 128 10.54 -26.60 3.19
CA LEU A 128 11.43 -27.65 2.70
C LEU A 128 11.02 -28.05 1.28
N ASP A 129 12.01 -28.10 0.39
CA ASP A 129 11.78 -28.60 -0.96
C ASP A 129 11.52 -30.11 -0.87
N TRP A 130 10.61 -30.63 -1.70
CA TRP A 130 10.25 -32.04 -1.71
C TRP A 130 11.43 -32.97 -2.06
N THR A 131 12.49 -32.42 -2.65
CA THR A 131 13.74 -33.13 -2.96
C THR A 131 14.77 -33.10 -1.83
N GLU A 132 14.55 -32.31 -0.76
CA GLU A 132 15.46 -32.29 0.38
C GLU A 132 15.45 -33.67 1.06
N PRO A 133 16.62 -34.28 1.29
CA PRO A 133 16.72 -35.60 1.92
C PRO A 133 16.28 -35.59 3.39
N ASP A 134 16.36 -34.43 4.05
CA ASP A 134 15.96 -34.23 5.43
C ASP A 134 14.61 -33.48 5.48
N GLN A 135 13.56 -34.24 5.83
CA GLN A 135 12.18 -33.76 6.02
C GLN A 135 11.79 -33.85 7.52
N SER A 136 12.77 -33.72 8.42
CA SER A 136 12.53 -33.81 9.87
C SER A 136 11.76 -32.61 10.42
N ALA A 137 11.09 -32.81 11.56
CA ALA A 137 10.38 -31.74 12.27
C ALA A 137 11.34 -30.65 12.76
N GLU A 138 12.58 -31.01 13.12
CA GLU A 138 13.62 -30.05 13.48
C GLU A 138 13.92 -29.11 12.30
N ARG A 139 14.06 -29.67 11.10
CA ARG A 139 14.34 -28.91 9.88
C ARG A 139 13.15 -28.04 9.46
N GLU A 140 11.93 -28.54 9.63
CA GLU A 140 10.70 -27.78 9.42
C GLU A 140 10.59 -26.60 10.40
N ASN A 141 10.93 -26.80 11.68
CA ASN A 141 10.94 -25.73 12.69
C ASN A 141 11.98 -24.64 12.38
N GLU A 142 13.17 -25.02 11.87
CA GLU A 142 14.16 -24.05 11.40
C GLU A 142 13.64 -23.20 10.23
N ALA A 143 12.96 -23.82 9.27
CA ALA A 143 12.31 -23.13 8.15
C ALA A 143 11.18 -22.22 8.64
N PHE A 144 10.36 -22.69 9.58
CA PHE A 144 9.31 -21.90 10.21
C PHE A 144 9.86 -20.65 10.91
N GLN A 145 10.96 -20.77 11.65
CA GLN A 145 11.62 -19.63 12.28
C GLN A 145 12.06 -18.58 11.27
N GLN A 146 12.64 -19.00 10.13
CA GLN A 146 12.99 -18.07 9.04
C GLN A 146 11.74 -17.40 8.45
N GLY A 147 10.64 -18.14 8.32
CA GLY A 147 9.35 -17.61 7.89
C GLY A 147 8.80 -16.54 8.84
N MET A 148 8.86 -16.79 10.15
CA MET A 148 8.48 -15.83 11.19
C MET A 148 9.34 -14.56 11.13
N ASP A 149 10.66 -14.70 10.99
CA ASP A 149 11.57 -13.55 10.91
C ASP A 149 11.28 -12.70 9.67
N LEU A 150 11.05 -13.34 8.51
CA LEU A 150 10.69 -12.65 7.27
C LEU A 150 9.36 -11.89 7.40
N ALA A 151 8.30 -12.58 7.82
CA ALA A 151 6.96 -12.01 7.91
C ALA A 151 6.87 -10.94 9.01
N GLY A 152 7.43 -11.22 10.18
CA GLY A 152 7.46 -10.30 11.32
C GLY A 152 8.24 -9.03 11.01
N LYS A 153 9.42 -9.15 10.37
CA LYS A 153 10.19 -7.99 9.94
C LYS A 153 9.43 -7.13 8.94
N GLU A 154 8.82 -7.75 7.92
CA GLU A 154 8.10 -7.01 6.88
C GLU A 154 6.85 -6.30 7.41
N PHE A 155 6.11 -6.96 8.32
CA PHE A 155 4.98 -6.34 9.01
C PHE A 155 5.42 -5.15 9.85
N LEU A 156 6.46 -5.28 10.68
CA LEU A 156 6.97 -4.17 11.51
C LEU A 156 7.52 -3.02 10.68
N ASP A 157 8.24 -3.30 9.59
CA ASP A 157 8.72 -2.28 8.66
C ASP A 157 7.55 -1.53 8.02
N THR A 158 6.47 -2.24 7.69
CA THR A 158 5.23 -1.66 7.16
C THR A 158 4.57 -0.74 8.18
N VAL A 159 4.34 -1.22 9.41
CA VAL A 159 3.76 -0.41 10.50
C VAL A 159 4.61 0.84 10.74
N ARG A 160 5.93 0.69 10.83
CA ARG A 160 6.86 1.81 11.06
C ARG A 160 6.88 2.80 9.91
N PHE A 161 6.77 2.34 8.66
CA PHE A 161 6.59 3.23 7.53
C PHE A 161 5.31 4.07 7.68
N TYR A 162 4.20 3.43 8.02
CA TYR A 162 2.93 4.14 8.19
C TYR A 162 2.97 5.14 9.34
N VAL A 163 3.56 4.76 10.47
CA VAL A 163 3.74 5.61 11.66
C VAL A 163 4.67 6.79 11.38
N ARG A 164 5.87 6.53 10.85
CA ARG A 164 6.98 7.50 10.83
C ARG A 164 7.04 8.33 9.56
N SER A 165 6.43 7.85 8.46
CA SER A 165 6.51 8.50 7.15
C SER A 165 5.14 8.86 6.59
N TRP A 166 4.21 7.90 6.54
CA TRP A 166 2.90 8.15 5.92
C TRP A 166 2.04 9.08 6.77
N LEU A 167 1.84 8.81 8.06
CA LEU A 167 0.94 9.61 8.91
C LEU A 167 1.35 11.09 8.98
N PRO A 168 2.63 11.46 9.21
CA PRO A 168 3.04 12.87 9.23
C PRO A 168 2.87 13.58 7.89
N ALA A 169 2.83 12.84 6.76
CA ALA A 169 2.61 13.43 5.45
C ALA A 169 1.19 14.00 5.29
N ARG A 170 0.21 13.51 6.07
CA ARG A 170 -1.19 13.93 5.93
C ARG A 170 -1.38 15.44 6.10
N SER A 171 -0.81 16.01 7.16
CA SER A 171 -0.93 17.45 7.45
C SER A 171 -0.27 18.29 6.36
N ILE A 172 0.88 17.85 5.84
CA ILE A 172 1.58 18.50 4.72
C ILE A 172 0.70 18.50 3.47
N VAL A 173 0.10 17.37 3.12
CA VAL A 173 -0.78 17.27 1.94
C VAL A 173 -2.01 18.14 2.12
N MET A 174 -2.64 18.13 3.30
CA MET A 174 -3.79 18.98 3.62
C MET A 174 -3.47 20.47 3.48
N GLU A 175 -2.31 20.91 3.99
CA GLU A 175 -1.81 22.29 3.83
C GLU A 175 -1.60 22.62 2.34
N CYS A 176 -0.90 21.76 1.59
CA CYS A 176 -0.61 21.98 0.18
C CYS A 176 -1.90 22.01 -0.69
N ILE A 177 -2.93 21.23 -0.32
CA ILE A 177 -4.25 21.32 -0.93
C ILE A 177 -4.88 22.68 -0.63
N GLY A 178 -4.80 23.17 0.61
CA GLY A 178 -5.33 24.49 1.00
C GLY A 178 -4.70 25.64 0.22
N GLU A 179 -3.40 25.58 -0.02
CA GLU A 179 -2.60 26.62 -0.70
C GLU A 179 -2.62 26.52 -2.23
N ARG A 180 -3.27 25.51 -2.82
CA ARG A 180 -3.22 25.24 -4.27
C ARG A 180 -3.57 26.46 -5.14
N TYR A 181 -4.49 27.32 -4.67
CA TYR A 181 -4.91 28.53 -5.38
C TYR A 181 -3.85 29.65 -5.37
N ASP A 182 -2.94 29.64 -4.40
CA ASP A 182 -1.82 30.60 -4.35
C ASP A 182 -0.79 30.30 -5.45
N TYR A 183 -0.72 29.03 -5.86
CA TYR A 183 0.19 28.56 -6.92
C TYR A 183 -0.45 28.63 -8.31
N ASP A 184 -1.72 28.22 -8.44
CA ASP A 184 -2.45 28.29 -9.69
C ASP A 184 -3.95 28.55 -9.49
N PRO A 185 -4.53 29.58 -10.16
CA PRO A 185 -5.94 29.94 -9.96
C PRO A 185 -6.93 28.86 -10.40
N SER A 186 -6.53 27.84 -11.18
CA SER A 186 -7.41 26.70 -11.48
C SER A 186 -7.73 25.88 -10.23
N GLY A 187 -6.82 25.83 -9.26
CA GLY A 187 -6.88 24.88 -8.14
C GLY A 187 -6.62 23.42 -8.52
N GLU A 188 -6.21 23.14 -9.77
CA GLU A 188 -5.95 21.78 -10.27
C GLU A 188 -4.47 21.38 -10.16
N ILE A 189 -3.62 22.28 -9.66
CA ILE A 189 -2.17 22.06 -9.46
C ILE A 189 -1.86 22.23 -7.97
N MET A 190 -1.30 21.20 -7.37
CA MET A 190 -0.79 21.23 -6.00
C MET A 190 0.74 21.27 -6.02
N VAL A 191 1.35 22.06 -5.13
CA VAL A 191 2.81 22.12 -4.96
C VAL A 191 3.15 21.57 -3.59
N LEU A 192 3.96 20.52 -3.54
CA LEU A 192 4.53 20.04 -2.29
C LEU A 192 5.81 20.82 -1.99
N LYS A 193 5.79 21.57 -0.89
CA LYS A 193 6.98 22.28 -0.37
C LYS A 193 8.13 21.33 -0.04
N ARG A 194 7.79 20.09 0.33
CA ARG A 194 8.72 19.01 0.59
C ARG A 194 8.11 17.71 0.09
N PHE A 195 8.91 16.88 -0.58
CA PHE A 195 8.43 15.57 -1.00
C PHE A 195 8.04 14.73 0.24
N CYS A 196 6.85 14.14 0.18
CA CYS A 196 6.32 13.20 1.16
C CYS A 196 5.41 12.18 0.47
N PRO A 197 5.06 11.04 1.10
CA PRO A 197 4.04 10.14 0.59
C PRO A 197 2.68 10.84 0.48
N TRP A 198 2.33 11.34 -0.70
CA TRP A 198 1.15 12.20 -0.88
C TRP A 198 -0.06 11.51 -1.50
N LYS A 199 0.15 10.45 -2.29
CA LYS A 199 -0.88 9.88 -3.19
C LYS A 199 -2.14 9.46 -2.45
N LEU A 200 -2.02 8.54 -1.49
CA LEU A 200 -3.18 8.03 -0.73
C LEU A 200 -3.89 9.16 0.03
N HIS A 201 -3.14 10.03 0.71
CA HIS A 201 -3.71 11.19 1.40
C HIS A 201 -4.46 12.11 0.46
N LEU A 202 -3.96 12.36 -0.74
CA LEU A 202 -4.65 13.21 -1.71
C LEU A 202 -6.05 12.66 -2.02
N PHE A 203 -6.17 11.36 -2.33
CA PHE A 203 -7.47 10.75 -2.63
C PHE A 203 -8.42 10.80 -1.43
N GLU A 204 -7.94 10.48 -0.22
CA GLU A 204 -8.76 10.54 1.00
C GLU A 204 -9.22 11.98 1.30
N LEU A 205 -8.31 12.95 1.21
CA LEU A 205 -8.60 14.35 1.50
C LEU A 205 -9.50 14.99 0.44
N GLU A 206 -9.39 14.61 -0.82
CA GLU A 206 -10.30 15.08 -1.87
C GLU A 206 -11.75 14.67 -1.58
N GLU A 207 -11.97 13.45 -1.10
CA GLU A 207 -13.28 12.97 -0.67
C GLU A 207 -13.76 13.65 0.62
N GLU A 208 -12.93 13.64 1.68
CA GLU A 208 -13.27 14.19 3.00
C GLU A 208 -13.57 15.69 2.95
N MET A 209 -12.76 16.45 2.20
CA MET A 209 -12.87 17.90 2.10
C MET A 209 -13.75 18.34 0.92
N LYS A 210 -14.28 17.40 0.12
CA LYS A 210 -15.09 17.65 -1.08
C LYS A 210 -14.40 18.61 -2.05
N ILE A 211 -13.15 18.31 -2.36
CA ILE A 211 -12.30 19.18 -3.18
C ILE A 211 -12.81 19.17 -4.62
N GLU A 212 -13.17 20.35 -5.11
CA GLU A 212 -13.48 20.61 -6.51
C GLU A 212 -12.84 21.95 -6.95
N PRO A 213 -12.21 22.04 -8.13
CA PRO A 213 -11.92 20.92 -9.04
C PRO A 213 -10.84 19.97 -8.46
N LEU A 214 -10.88 18.71 -8.89
CA LEU A 214 -9.88 17.70 -8.52
C LEU A 214 -8.47 18.08 -8.99
N ILE A 215 -7.46 17.72 -8.19
CA ILE A 215 -6.05 18.00 -8.51
C ILE A 215 -5.59 17.07 -9.63
N LYS A 216 -5.00 17.63 -10.69
CA LYS A 216 -4.49 16.89 -11.85
C LYS A 216 -2.99 16.73 -11.84
N TYR A 217 -2.27 17.70 -11.27
CA TYR A 217 -0.80 17.68 -11.20
C TYR A 217 -0.29 18.01 -9.80
N VAL A 218 0.75 17.27 -9.39
CA VAL A 218 1.51 17.53 -8.17
C VAL A 218 2.94 17.89 -8.54
N LEU A 219 3.40 19.05 -8.09
CA LEU A 219 4.75 19.54 -8.28
C LEU A 219 5.58 19.33 -7.01
N TYR A 220 6.83 18.91 -7.16
CA TYR A 220 7.76 18.80 -6.03
C TYR A 220 9.20 18.83 -6.52
N GLU A 221 10.11 19.30 -5.66
CA GLU A 221 11.54 19.22 -5.92
C GLU A 221 12.04 17.79 -5.67
N ASP A 222 12.82 17.27 -6.61
CA ASP A 222 13.68 16.11 -6.42
C ASP A 222 14.98 16.59 -5.76
N ASP A 223 15.06 16.43 -4.44
CA ASP A 223 16.17 16.89 -3.61
C ASP A 223 17.54 16.40 -4.10
N ARG A 224 17.60 15.23 -4.73
CA ARG A 224 18.86 14.64 -5.24
C ARG A 224 19.31 15.28 -6.54
N GLY A 225 18.35 15.59 -7.41
CA GLY A 225 18.61 16.14 -8.74
C GLY A 225 18.61 17.67 -8.80
N LYS A 226 18.11 18.36 -7.77
CA LYS A 226 17.80 19.80 -7.79
C LYS A 226 16.96 20.18 -9.03
N GLN A 227 16.02 19.30 -9.35
CA GLN A 227 15.09 19.41 -10.46
C GLN A 227 13.66 19.31 -9.92
N TRP A 228 12.71 19.86 -10.64
CA TRP A 228 11.31 19.82 -10.29
C TRP A 228 10.57 18.76 -11.10
N ARG A 229 9.74 17.99 -10.40
CA ARG A 229 8.86 16.98 -11.00
C ARG A 229 7.49 17.60 -11.26
N VAL A 230 6.88 17.17 -12.35
CA VAL A 230 5.46 17.37 -12.65
C VAL A 230 4.84 15.99 -12.72
N GLN A 231 4.11 15.57 -11.69
CA GLN A 231 3.50 14.25 -11.64
C GLN A 231 1.99 14.36 -11.84
N ALA A 232 1.46 13.65 -12.83
CA ALA A 232 0.03 13.56 -13.05
C ALA A 232 -0.61 12.65 -11.99
N VAL A 233 -1.75 13.08 -11.44
CA VAL A 233 -2.52 12.31 -10.47
C VAL A 233 -3.29 11.21 -11.21
N ALA A 234 -3.29 9.99 -10.64
CA ALA A 234 -4.04 8.87 -11.19
C ALA A 234 -5.56 9.04 -11.05
N VAL A 235 -6.35 8.35 -11.87
CA VAL A 235 -7.81 8.32 -11.74
C VAL A 235 -8.25 7.64 -10.44
N SER A 236 -7.48 6.65 -9.97
CA SER A 236 -7.66 5.95 -8.69
C SER A 236 -6.31 5.45 -8.17
N PRO A 237 -6.16 5.15 -6.86
CA PRO A 237 -4.90 4.70 -6.27
C PRO A 237 -4.31 3.43 -6.90
N ASP A 238 -5.16 2.55 -7.42
CA ASP A 238 -4.84 1.23 -7.98
C ASP A 238 -4.65 1.23 -9.50
N ARG A 239 -4.81 2.38 -10.17
CA ARG A 239 -4.71 2.51 -11.63
C ARG A 239 -3.52 3.35 -12.07
N PHE A 240 -2.93 2.96 -13.19
CA PHE A 240 -1.85 3.71 -13.84
C PHE A 240 -2.34 4.87 -14.71
N GLU A 241 -3.63 4.87 -15.04
CA GLU A 241 -4.25 5.92 -15.85
C GLU A 241 -4.26 7.25 -15.09
N SER A 242 -3.73 8.30 -15.71
CA SER A 242 -3.72 9.65 -15.14
C SER A 242 -5.02 10.39 -15.43
N ARG A 243 -5.53 11.17 -14.48
CA ARG A 243 -6.67 12.09 -14.67
C ARG A 243 -6.45 12.99 -15.88
N LYS A 244 -5.21 13.45 -16.03
CA LYS A 244 -4.73 14.16 -17.21
C LYS A 244 -3.23 13.90 -17.39
N PRO A 245 -2.81 12.97 -18.26
CA PRO A 245 -1.40 12.77 -18.54
C PRO A 245 -0.79 14.05 -19.14
N LEU A 246 0.53 14.20 -19.05
CA LEU A 246 1.24 15.24 -19.78
C LEU A 246 1.03 15.06 -21.31
N PRO A 247 0.97 16.16 -22.08
CA PRO A 247 0.61 16.18 -23.50
C PRO A 247 1.31 15.10 -24.32
N ALA A 248 0.56 14.44 -25.21
CA ALA A 248 1.07 13.36 -26.05
C ALA A 248 2.29 13.78 -26.88
N GLN A 249 2.30 15.03 -27.37
CA GLN A 249 3.42 15.59 -28.12
C GLN A 249 4.70 15.76 -27.29
N TRP A 250 4.64 15.71 -25.95
CA TRP A 250 5.82 15.75 -25.08
C TRP A 250 6.32 14.36 -24.68
N GLN A 251 5.47 13.34 -24.78
CA GLN A 251 5.74 12.01 -24.23
C GLN A 251 6.95 11.36 -24.89
N GLY A 252 7.91 10.92 -24.07
CA GLY A 252 9.17 10.33 -24.55
C GLY A 252 10.26 11.35 -24.91
N LEU A 253 9.92 12.64 -25.03
CA LEU A 253 10.89 13.69 -25.32
C LEU A 253 11.73 14.05 -24.08
N ARG A 254 12.94 14.56 -24.33
CA ARG A 254 13.91 14.93 -23.29
C ARG A 254 14.63 16.24 -23.64
N ASP A 255 15.18 16.87 -22.60
CA ASP A 255 16.12 17.99 -22.69
C ASP A 255 15.70 19.10 -23.69
N ASP A 256 16.57 19.45 -24.64
CA ASP A 256 16.35 20.57 -25.58
C ASP A 256 15.23 20.28 -26.58
N GLU A 257 15.04 19.02 -26.98
CA GLU A 257 13.94 18.62 -27.87
C GLU A 257 12.59 18.86 -27.21
N LEU A 258 12.44 18.42 -25.95
CA LEU A 258 11.25 18.69 -25.15
C LEU A 258 11.08 20.19 -24.89
N SER A 259 12.17 20.90 -24.58
CA SER A 259 12.11 22.34 -24.31
C SER A 259 11.62 23.12 -25.54
N LYS A 260 12.06 22.71 -26.73
CA LYS A 260 11.63 23.29 -28.01
C LYS A 260 10.16 22.97 -28.32
N GLU A 261 9.75 21.71 -28.17
CA GLU A 261 8.38 21.27 -28.44
C GLU A 261 7.37 21.87 -27.45
N ALA A 262 7.72 21.95 -26.17
CA ALA A 262 6.87 22.54 -25.13
C ALA A 262 6.87 24.08 -25.16
N GLY A 263 7.85 24.70 -25.82
CA GLY A 263 8.09 26.14 -25.71
C GLY A 263 8.45 26.59 -24.29
N ILE A 264 8.98 25.68 -23.47
CA ILE A 264 9.31 25.91 -22.06
C ILE A 264 10.78 25.54 -21.85
N PRO A 265 11.64 26.49 -21.46
CA PRO A 265 13.06 26.20 -21.29
C PRO A 265 13.32 25.27 -20.10
N GLY A 266 14.43 24.53 -20.18
CA GLY A 266 14.94 23.73 -19.07
C GLY A 266 14.12 22.47 -18.76
N CYS A 267 13.32 21.98 -19.72
CA CYS A 267 12.68 20.69 -19.57
C CYS A 267 13.73 19.58 -19.52
N VAL A 268 13.45 18.52 -18.74
CA VAL A 268 14.38 17.39 -18.53
C VAL A 268 13.87 16.14 -19.24
N PHE A 269 12.62 15.75 -18.98
CA PHE A 269 11.96 14.65 -19.69
C PHE A 269 10.45 14.66 -19.46
N VAL A 270 9.72 13.91 -20.28
CA VAL A 270 8.37 13.40 -19.98
C VAL A 270 8.34 11.90 -20.26
N HIS A 271 7.84 11.11 -19.31
CA HIS A 271 7.70 9.66 -19.49
C HIS A 271 6.79 9.34 -20.68
N MET A 272 7.00 8.20 -21.35
CA MET A 272 6.23 7.81 -22.55
C MET A 272 4.72 7.73 -22.32
N SER A 273 4.26 7.45 -21.11
CA SER A 273 2.82 7.47 -20.79
C SER A 273 2.30 8.81 -20.29
N GLY A 274 3.17 9.82 -20.14
CA GLY A 274 2.81 11.16 -19.67
C GLY A 274 2.54 11.27 -18.17
N PHE A 275 2.69 10.20 -17.37
CA PHE A 275 2.37 10.24 -15.94
C PHE A 275 3.31 11.13 -15.11
N ILE A 276 4.52 11.39 -15.62
CA ILE A 276 5.51 12.22 -14.94
C ILE A 276 6.42 12.91 -15.95
N GLY A 277 6.82 14.13 -15.64
CA GLY A 277 7.87 14.86 -16.32
C GLY A 277 8.72 15.66 -15.34
N GLY A 278 9.66 16.42 -15.86
CA GLY A 278 10.46 17.30 -15.03
C GLY A 278 11.06 18.49 -15.76
N ASN A 279 11.38 19.51 -14.97
CA ASN A 279 12.05 20.74 -15.39
C ASN A 279 13.17 21.07 -14.40
N LYS A 280 14.20 21.79 -14.84
CA LYS A 280 15.30 22.25 -13.98
C LYS A 280 14.85 23.26 -12.93
N SER A 281 13.72 23.94 -13.12
CA SER A 281 13.24 25.01 -12.25
C SER A 281 11.79 24.81 -11.84
N TYR A 282 11.43 25.37 -10.68
CA TYR A 282 10.04 25.46 -10.22
C TYR A 282 9.15 26.15 -11.25
N GLY A 283 9.57 27.33 -11.73
CA GLY A 283 8.81 28.12 -12.69
C GLY A 283 8.55 27.36 -14.00
N GLY A 284 9.55 26.61 -14.49
CA GLY A 284 9.39 25.78 -15.67
C GLY A 284 8.46 24.57 -15.43
N ALA A 285 8.55 23.91 -14.28
CA ALA A 285 7.63 22.82 -13.93
C ALA A 285 6.17 23.30 -13.81
N LEU A 286 5.96 24.47 -13.19
CA LEU A 286 4.65 25.11 -13.12
C LEU A 286 4.13 25.51 -14.51
N ALA A 287 5.00 26.04 -15.38
CA ALA A 287 4.65 26.33 -16.77
C ALA A 287 4.24 25.07 -17.52
N MET A 288 4.95 23.95 -17.33
CA MET A 288 4.61 22.66 -17.93
C MET A 288 3.24 22.18 -17.47
N ALA A 289 2.96 22.20 -16.16
CA ALA A 289 1.65 21.80 -15.63
C ALA A 289 0.51 22.69 -16.16
N ARG A 290 0.72 24.01 -16.22
CA ARG A 290 -0.26 24.97 -16.77
C ARG A 290 -0.54 24.78 -18.25
N ALA A 291 0.50 24.55 -19.05
CA ALA A 291 0.35 24.27 -20.47
C ALA A 291 -0.33 22.92 -20.67
N ALA A 292 0.06 21.90 -19.89
CA ALA A 292 -0.56 20.60 -19.89
C ALA A 292 -2.06 20.66 -19.57
N LEU A 293 -2.52 21.51 -18.64
CA LEU A 293 -3.96 21.70 -18.36
C LEU A 293 -4.78 22.11 -19.60
N LYS A 294 -4.16 22.83 -20.55
CA LYS A 294 -4.83 23.44 -21.72
C LYS A 294 -4.72 22.61 -23.00
N LEU A 295 -3.65 21.83 -23.14
CA LEU A 295 -3.40 20.91 -24.25
C LEU A 295 -4.15 19.58 -24.05
#